data_AF-A0A8T6Q034-F1
#
_entry.id   AF-A0A8T6Q034-F1
#
_cell.length_a   1.000
_cell.length_b   1.000
_cell.length_c   1.000
_cell.angle_alpha   90.00
_cell.angle_beta   90.00
_cell.angle_gamma   90.00
#
_symmetry.space_group_name_H-M   'P 1'
#
loop_
_entity.id
_entity.type
_entity.pdbx_description
1 polymer ?
#
loop_
_entity_poly.entity_id
_entity_poly.type
_entity_poly.pdbx_seq_one_letter_code
_entity_poly.pdbx_strand_id
1 'polypeptide(L)' 'MAKAPTKKAKAKKGFEETLWDTANQLRGSVESSEYKHVVLSLVFLKFISDKFEARRKKMIADGQADFLEMEVFYQQDN' A
#
# COMPACT_ATOMS: atom_id res chain seq x y z
N MET A 1 46.18 -7.61 23.43
CA MET A 1 45.65 -6.74 22.35
C MET A 1 44.13 -6.84 22.36
N ALA A 2 43.43 -5.76 22.72
CA ALA A 2 41.97 -5.76 22.83
C ALA A 2 41.33 -5.71 21.44
N LYS A 3 40.43 -6.66 21.14
CA LYS A 3 39.74 -6.80 19.86
C LYS A 3 38.66 -5.72 19.77
N ALA A 4 38.75 -4.82 18.80
CA ALA A 4 37.78 -3.74 18.58
C ALA A 4 36.38 -4.31 18.24
N PRO A 5 35.28 -3.68 18.68
CA PRO A 5 33.94 -4.16 18.40
C PRO A 5 33.58 -3.88 16.93
N THR A 6 33.47 -4.95 16.13
CA THR A 6 32.92 -4.89 14.77
C THR A 6 31.44 -4.50 14.83
N LYS A 7 31.11 -3.27 14.40
CA LYS A 7 29.72 -2.85 14.13
C LYS A 7 29.11 -3.79 13.10
N LYS A 8 28.21 -4.68 13.53
CA LYS A 8 27.40 -5.49 12.62
C LYS A 8 26.52 -4.55 11.80
N ALA A 9 26.71 -4.54 10.47
CA ALA A 9 25.81 -3.85 9.56
C ALA A 9 24.40 -4.45 9.74
N LYS A 10 23.42 -3.64 10.09
CA LYS A 10 22.02 -4.08 10.17
C LYS A 10 21.59 -4.52 8.79
N ALA A 11 21.23 -5.79 8.63
CA ALA A 11 20.58 -6.28 7.42
C ALA A 11 19.34 -5.40 7.13
N LYS A 12 19.17 -4.96 5.87
CA LYS A 12 17.94 -4.27 5.47
C LYS A 12 16.78 -5.24 5.74
N LYS A 13 15.86 -4.86 6.62
CA LYS A 13 14.62 -5.60 6.84
C LYS A 13 13.87 -5.77 5.52
N GLY A 14 13.18 -6.90 5.39
CA GLY A 14 12.28 -7.14 4.27
C GLY A 14 11.18 -6.08 4.20
N PHE A 15 10.54 -5.91 3.05
CA PHE A 15 9.42 -4.98 2.91
C PHE A 15 8.25 -5.39 3.81
N GLU A 16 7.92 -6.67 3.83
CA GLU A 16 6.88 -7.27 4.65
C GLU A 16 7.17 -7.09 6.14
N GLU A 17 8.43 -7.28 6.54
CA GLU A 17 8.86 -7.11 7.93
C GLU A 17 8.75 -5.65 8.37
N THR A 18 9.16 -4.71 7.50
CA THR A 18 9.03 -3.27 7.75
C THR A 18 7.57 -2.86 7.85
N LEU A 19 6.71 -3.39 6.97
CA LEU A 19 5.28 -3.12 6.98
C LEU A 19 4.60 -3.68 8.22
N TRP A 20 4.95 -4.91 8.62
CA TRP A 20 4.48 -5.55 9.83
C TRP A 20 4.84 -4.76 11.09
N ASP A 21 6.10 -4.33 11.20
CA ASP A 21 6.57 -3.51 12.32
C ASP A 21 5.83 -2.17 12.39
N THR A 22 5.65 -1.53 11.24
CA THR A 22 4.93 -0.24 11.15
C THR A 22 3.48 -0.40 11.57
N ALA A 23 2.80 -1.46 11.11
CA ALA A 23 1.44 -1.76 11.51
C ALA A 23 1.33 -2.04 13.02
N ASN A 24 2.27 -2.78 13.59
CA ASN A 24 2.30 -3.02 15.04
C ASN A 24 2.52 -1.73 15.84
N GLN A 25 3.37 -0.82 15.36
CA GLN A 25 3.59 0.47 15.99
C GLN A 25 2.34 1.36 15.94
N LEU A 26 1.60 1.32 14.83
CA LEU A 26 0.39 2.12 14.62
C LEU A 26 -0.88 1.52 15.26
N ARG A 27 -0.86 0.23 15.63
CA ARG A 27 -2.00 -0.45 16.27
C ARG A 27 -2.41 0.18 17.61
N GLY A 28 -1.45 0.76 18.34
CA GLY A 28 -1.69 1.30 19.67
C GLY A 28 -2.27 0.24 20.61
N SER A 29 -3.34 0.58 21.33
CA SER A 29 -4.03 -0.30 22.29
C SER A 29 -5.11 -1.20 21.67
N VAL A 30 -5.28 -1.20 20.35
CA VAL A 30 -6.31 -2.01 19.67
C VAL A 30 -5.90 -3.48 19.68
N GLU A 31 -6.83 -4.38 19.98
CA GLU A 31 -6.57 -5.81 19.94
C GLU A 31 -6.30 -6.27 18.50
N SER A 32 -5.42 -7.27 18.32
CA SER A 32 -5.08 -7.79 16.99
C SER A 32 -6.30 -8.31 16.21
N SER A 33 -7.29 -8.86 16.92
CA SER A 33 -8.55 -9.38 16.39
C SER A 33 -9.38 -8.30 15.68
N GLU A 34 -9.35 -7.08 16.21
CA GLU A 34 -10.09 -5.92 15.70
C GLU A 34 -9.25 -5.11 14.70
N TYR A 35 -7.94 -4.95 14.97
CA TYR A 35 -7.04 -4.17 14.13
C TYR A 35 -6.91 -4.75 12.71
N LYS A 36 -7.06 -6.08 12.56
CA LYS A 36 -7.00 -6.73 11.24
C LYS A 36 -8.03 -6.15 10.26
N HIS A 37 -9.23 -5.81 10.73
CA HIS A 37 -10.29 -5.28 9.87
C HIS A 37 -9.94 -3.88 9.37
N VAL A 38 -9.35 -3.05 10.23
CA VAL A 38 -8.88 -1.70 9.87
C VAL A 38 -7.75 -1.79 8.85
N VAL A 39 -6.72 -2.59 9.13
CA VAL A 39 -5.55 -2.71 8.24
C VAL A 39 -5.94 -3.31 6.89
N LEU A 40 -6.70 -4.41 6.87
CA LEU A 40 -7.12 -5.02 5.60
C LEU A 40 -8.01 -4.07 4.79
N SER A 41 -8.91 -3.32 5.43
CA SER A 41 -9.76 -2.33 4.73
C SER A 41 -8.93 -1.21 4.11
N LEU A 42 -7.90 -0.71 4.82
CA LEU A 42 -7.02 0.34 4.30
C LEU A 42 -6.14 -0.16 3.15
N VAL A 43 -5.60 -1.38 3.25
CA VAL A 43 -4.82 -2.01 2.17
C VAL A 43 -5.70 -2.25 0.95
N PHE A 44 -6.92 -2.74 1.15
CA PHE A 44 -7.88 -2.95 0.08
C PHE A 44 -8.29 -1.63 -0.60
N LEU A 45 -8.59 -0.59 0.19
CA LEU A 45 -8.91 0.73 -0.34
C LEU A 45 -7.75 1.28 -1.18
N LYS A 46 -6.51 1.20 -0.66
CA LYS A 46 -5.31 1.62 -1.40
C LYS A 46 -5.16 0.86 -2.72
N PHE A 47 -5.38 -0.45 -2.72
CA PHE A 47 -5.29 -1.27 -3.91
C PHE A 47 -6.30 -0.87 -4.99
N ILE A 48 -7.55 -0.61 -4.61
CA ILE A 48 -8.57 -0.13 -5.55
C ILE A 48 -8.22 1.27 -6.05
N SER A 49 -7.84 2.18 -5.16
CA SER A 49 -7.44 3.54 -5.53
C SER A 49 -6.28 3.53 -6.52
N ASP A 50 -5.27 2.68 -6.32
CA ASP A 50 -4.13 2.57 -7.24
C ASP A 50 -4.53 2.07 -8.62
N LYS A 51 -5.40 1.04 -8.66
CA LYS A 51 -5.92 0.53 -9.93
C LYS A 51 -6.77 1.57 -10.66
N PHE A 52 -7.63 2.26 -9.93
CA PHE A 52 -8.46 3.32 -10.47
C PHE A 52 -7.60 4.46 -11.04
N GLU A 53 -6.61 4.94 -10.28
CA GLU A 53 -5.70 5.98 -10.75
C GLU A 53 -4.89 5.54 -11.97
N ALA A 54 -4.42 4.29 -12.00
CA ALA A 54 -3.69 3.75 -13.13
C ALA A 54 -4.56 3.73 -14.40
N ARG A 55 -5.83 3.29 -14.29
CA ARG A 55 -6.77 3.33 -15.41
C ARG A 55 -7.08 4.76 -15.84
N ARG A 56 -7.32 5.66 -14.89
CA ARG A 56 -7.56 7.09 -15.15
C ARG A 56 -6.40 7.73 -15.90
N LYS A 57 -5.16 7.49 -15.46
CA LYS A 57 -3.93 7.99 -16.12
C LYS A 57 -3.81 7.45 -17.54
N LYS A 58 -4.14 6.17 -17.76
CA LYS A 58 -4.15 5.56 -19.10
C LYS A 58 -5.16 6.25 -20.02
N MET A 59 -6.40 6.44 -19.57
CA MET A 59 -7.44 7.13 -20.36
C MET A 59 -7.03 8.57 -20.71
N ILE A 60 -6.41 9.30 -19.78
CA ILE A 60 -5.89 10.65 -20.08
C ILE A 60 -4.84 10.59 -21.18
N ALA A 61 -3.89 9.65 -21.10
CA ALA A 61 -2.85 9.47 -22.11
C ALA A 61 -3.41 9.09 -23.49
N ASP A 62 -4.50 8.32 -23.50
CA ASP A 62 -5.21 7.89 -24.72
C ASP A 62 -6.15 9.00 -25.28
N GLY A 63 -6.14 10.21 -24.72
CA GLY A 63 -6.96 11.34 -25.16
C GLY A 63 -8.44 11.25 -24.76
N GLN A 64 -8.76 10.34 -23.83
CA GLN A 64 -10.12 10.02 -23.38
C GLN A 64 -10.50 10.80 -22.11
N ALA A 65 -9.92 11.99 -21.89
CA ALA A 65 -10.12 12.79 -20.68
C ALA A 65 -11.59 13.20 -20.47
N ASP A 66 -12.32 13.46 -21.56
CA ASP A 66 -13.74 13.84 -21.53
C ASP A 66 -14.65 12.70 -21.02
N PHE A 67 -14.16 11.45 -21.06
CA PHE A 67 -14.91 10.28 -20.63
C PHE A 67 -14.66 9.89 -19.17
N LEU A 68 -13.77 10.60 -18.46
CA LEU A 68 -13.41 10.29 -17.07
C LEU A 68 -14.55 10.48 -16.08
N GLU A 69 -15.56 11.29 -16.42
CA GLU A 69 -16.72 11.51 -15.56
C GLU A 69 -17.93 10.67 -16.02
N MET A 70 -17.75 9.80 -17.03
CA MET A 70 -18.80 8.90 -17.52
C MET A 70 -18.61 7.49 -16.95
N GLU A 71 -19.54 7.08 -16.10
CA GLU A 71 -19.52 5.79 -15.38
C GLU A 71 -19.38 4.57 -16.32
N VAL A 72 -19.99 4.63 -17.51
CA VAL A 72 -20.00 3.53 -18.50
C VAL A 72 -18.60 3.16 -18.97
N PHE A 73 -17.67 4.12 -19.05
CA PHE A 73 -16.30 3.86 -19.53
C PHE A 73 -15.45 3.10 -18.52
N TYR A 74 -15.81 3.13 -17.24
CA TYR A 74 -15.15 2.35 -16.19
C TYR A 74 -15.64 0.90 -16.13
N GLN A 75 -16.79 0.60 -16.73
CA GLN A 75 -17.39 -0.74 -16.74
C GLN A 75 -17.09 -1.53 -18.04
N GLN A 76 -16.40 -0.94 -19.02
CA GLN A 76 -16.17 -1.59 -20.33
C GLN A 76 -15.32 -2.87 -20.27
N ASP A 77 -14.47 -3.02 -19.25
CA ASP A 77 -13.55 -4.15 -19.11
C ASP A 77 -13.96 -5.15 -18.00
N ASN A 78 -15.18 -5.00 -17.44
CA ASN A 78 -15.76 -5.95 -16.47
C ASN A 78 -16.70 -6.94 -17.16
#